data_AF-M3BMU4-F1
#
_entry.id   AF-M3BMU4-F1
#
_cell.length_a   1.000
_cell.length_b   1.000
_cell.length_c   1.000
_cell.angle_alpha   90.00
_cell.angle_beta   90.00
_cell.angle_gamma   90.00
#
_symmetry.space_group_name_H-M   'P 1'
#
loop_
_entity.id
_entity.type
_entity.pdbx_description
1 polymer ?
#
loop_
_entity_poly.entity_id
_entity_poly.type
_entity_poly.pdbx_seq_one_letter_code
_entity_poly.pdbx_strand_id
1 'polypeptide(L)'
;MGSPAPPRFHMPFRSRLNPHVDRTRARTKKWARKMGMFDEGYLEWPRRWSEETFDEADFPLFIALTHPDADAAELDLVTAWHVALWFVDDLFLPLYRRDHDQESAAAQVDRLMLFLPLDGLPRPLTPDP
;
A
#
# COMPACT_ATOMS: atom_id res chain seq x y z
N MET A 1 -19.13 -26.57 -11.74
CA MET A 1 -18.09 -26.33 -12.76
C MET A 1 -16.94 -25.63 -12.05
N GLY A 2 -15.72 -26.17 -12.10
CA GLY A 2 -14.55 -25.55 -11.45
C GLY A 2 -14.05 -24.33 -12.24
N SER A 3 -13.39 -23.38 -11.57
CA SER A 3 -12.74 -22.26 -12.27
C SER A 3 -11.73 -22.76 -13.31
N PRO A 4 -11.63 -22.11 -14.47
CA PRO A 4 -10.65 -22.46 -15.49
C PRO A 4 -9.22 -22.31 -14.95
N ALA A 5 -8.29 -23.13 -15.44
CA ALA A 5 -6.88 -23.01 -15.09
C ALA A 5 -6.35 -21.63 -15.51
N PRO A 6 -5.47 -21.00 -14.69
CA PRO A 6 -4.91 -19.70 -15.03
C PRO A 6 -4.03 -19.79 -16.30
N PRO A 7 -3.95 -18.72 -17.10
CA PRO A 7 -3.10 -18.70 -18.28
C PRO A 7 -1.62 -18.81 -17.88
N ARG A 8 -0.80 -19.33 -18.79
CA ARG A 8 0.66 -19.29 -18.62
C ARG A 8 1.16 -17.90 -19.00
N PHE A 9 1.73 -17.18 -18.03
CA PHE A 9 2.37 -15.88 -18.26
C PHE A 9 3.79 -16.07 -18.78
N HIS A 10 4.16 -15.35 -19.84
CA HIS A 10 5.54 -15.29 -20.30
C HIS A 10 6.33 -14.26 -19.46
N MET A 11 7.36 -14.72 -18.75
CA MET A 11 8.21 -13.91 -17.88
C MET A 11 9.66 -13.91 -18.41
N PRO A 12 10.07 -12.95 -19.24
CA PRO A 12 11.39 -12.96 -19.89
C PRO A 12 12.55 -12.70 -18.91
N PHE A 13 12.26 -12.19 -17.71
CA PHE A 13 13.24 -11.89 -16.67
C PHE A 13 12.96 -12.68 -15.39
N ARG A 14 14.01 -13.03 -14.64
CA ARG A 14 13.89 -13.65 -13.32
C ARG A 14 13.70 -12.59 -12.25
N SER A 15 12.79 -12.84 -11.32
CA SER A 15 12.64 -12.00 -10.13
C SER A 15 13.86 -12.13 -9.21
N ARG A 16 14.14 -11.04 -8.50
CA ARG A 16 15.08 -10.99 -7.38
C ARG A 16 14.30 -10.56 -6.15
N LEU A 17 14.73 -11.02 -4.97
CA LEU A 17 14.10 -10.67 -3.70
C LEU A 17 15.07 -9.80 -2.91
N ASN A 18 14.60 -8.64 -2.43
CA ASN A 18 15.39 -7.78 -1.57
C ASN A 18 15.75 -8.52 -0.25
N PRO A 19 17.03 -8.56 0.18
CA PRO A 19 17.46 -9.25 1.40
C PRO A 19 16.87 -8.67 2.70
N HIS A 20 16.26 -7.49 2.65
CA HIS A 20 15.69 -6.81 3.82
C HIS A 20 14.21 -7.13 4.08
N VAL A 21 13.59 -8.02 3.30
CA VAL A 21 12.14 -8.31 3.36
C VAL A 21 11.63 -8.63 4.77
N ASP A 22 12.30 -9.47 5.55
CA ASP A 22 11.85 -9.86 6.89
C ASP A 22 11.88 -8.71 7.89
N ARG A 23 12.90 -7.85 7.78
CA ARG A 23 13.00 -6.62 8.57
C ARG A 23 11.85 -5.68 8.23
N THR A 24 11.54 -5.53 6.94
CA THR A 24 10.46 -4.66 6.47
C THR A 24 9.09 -5.20 6.87
N ARG A 25 8.87 -6.53 6.86
CA ARG A 25 7.64 -7.14 7.40
C ARG A 25 7.35 -6.70 8.83
N ALA A 26 8.34 -6.85 9.72
CA ALA A 26 8.18 -6.46 11.12
C ALA A 26 7.98 -4.94 11.30
N ARG A 27 8.73 -4.11 10.57
CA ARG A 27 8.69 -2.65 10.72
C ARG A 27 7.42 -2.04 10.16
N THR A 28 6.99 -2.47 8.98
CA THR A 28 5.77 -1.96 8.36
C THR A 28 4.54 -2.34 9.15
N LYS A 29 4.44 -3.57 9.68
CA LYS A 29 3.31 -3.95 10.55
C LYS A 29 3.25 -3.10 11.82
N LYS A 30 4.40 -2.82 12.44
CA LYS A 30 4.49 -1.92 13.59
C LYS A 30 4.04 -0.50 13.23
N TRP A 31 4.44 -0.01 12.06
CA TRP A 31 4.03 1.30 11.56
C TRP A 31 2.52 1.36 11.29
N ALA A 32 1.94 0.36 10.60
CA ALA A 32 0.51 0.27 10.30
C ALA A 32 -0.33 0.32 11.59
N ARG A 33 0.09 -0.42 12.62
CA ARG A 33 -0.53 -0.36 13.96
C ARG A 33 -0.48 1.04 14.56
N LYS A 34 0.67 1.73 14.47
CA LYS A 34 0.82 3.11 14.97
C LYS A 34 -0.08 4.10 14.22
N MET A 35 -0.36 3.85 12.95
CA MET A 35 -1.24 4.67 12.12
C MET A 35 -2.74 4.40 12.36
N GLY A 36 -3.10 3.46 13.24
CA GLY A 36 -4.50 3.13 13.54
C GLY A 36 -5.18 2.28 12.47
N MET A 37 -4.43 1.67 11.55
CA MET A 37 -5.01 0.88 10.45
C MET A 37 -5.74 -0.39 10.92
N PHE A 38 -5.52 -0.82 12.17
CA PHE A 38 -6.15 -2.00 12.77
C PHE A 38 -7.20 -1.65 13.83
N ASP A 39 -7.63 -0.39 13.90
CA ASP A 39 -8.64 0.06 14.86
C ASP A 39 -10.01 -0.56 14.56
N GLU A 40 -10.86 -0.71 15.58
CA GLU A 40 -12.13 -1.47 15.51
C GLU A 40 -13.03 -1.07 14.33
N GLY A 41 -13.06 0.22 13.98
CA GLY A 41 -13.85 0.74 12.86
C GLY A 41 -13.46 0.18 11.48
N TYR A 42 -12.25 -0.39 11.34
CA TYR A 42 -11.74 -0.99 10.10
C TYR A 42 -11.78 -2.53 10.13
N LEU A 43 -12.20 -3.14 11.23
CA LEU A 43 -12.30 -4.59 11.36
C LEU A 43 -13.57 -5.19 10.75
N GLU A 44 -14.58 -4.35 10.51
CA GLU A 44 -15.93 -4.78 10.11
C GLU A 44 -16.36 -4.35 8.70
N TRP A 45 -15.53 -3.64 7.92
CA TRP A 45 -16.01 -3.11 6.64
C TRP A 45 -14.96 -2.94 5.54
N PRO A 46 -15.29 -3.33 4.29
CA PRO A 46 -15.79 -4.63 3.84
C PRO A 46 -14.64 -5.56 3.42
N ARG A 47 -13.39 -5.12 3.56
CA ARG A 47 -12.20 -5.96 3.72
C ARG A 47 -11.63 -5.64 5.09
N ARG A 48 -11.66 -6.62 5.99
CA ARG A 48 -11.13 -6.50 7.35
C ARG A 48 -9.66 -6.10 7.26
N TRP A 49 -9.31 -4.94 7.79
CA TRP A 49 -7.91 -4.58 8.04
C TRP A 49 -7.54 -5.01 9.46
N SER A 50 -7.19 -6.30 9.59
CA SER A 50 -6.64 -6.86 10.83
C SER A 50 -5.17 -7.19 10.66
N GLU A 51 -4.49 -7.47 11.77
CA GLU A 51 -3.12 -7.96 11.72
C GLU A 51 -2.98 -9.29 10.97
N GLU A 52 -4.01 -10.13 11.00
CA GLU A 52 -4.07 -11.41 10.29
C GLU A 52 -4.15 -11.21 8.78
N THR A 53 -5.10 -10.41 8.30
CA THR A 53 -5.25 -10.14 6.86
C THR A 53 -4.07 -9.35 6.30
N PHE A 54 -3.44 -8.50 7.12
CA PHE A 54 -2.19 -7.82 6.76
C PHE A 54 -1.03 -8.80 6.55
N ASP A 55 -0.90 -9.80 7.43
CA ASP A 55 0.13 -10.84 7.30
C ASP A 55 -0.14 -11.75 6.09
N GLU A 56 -1.40 -12.09 5.83
CA GLU A 56 -1.81 -12.89 4.66
C GLU A 56 -1.54 -12.17 3.33
N ALA A 57 -1.77 -10.86 3.28
CA ALA A 57 -1.52 -10.05 2.08
C ALA A 57 -0.03 -9.94 1.73
N ASP A 58 0.85 -9.98 2.74
CA ASP A 58 2.31 -9.87 2.62
C ASP A 58 2.75 -8.73 1.66
N PHE A 59 2.19 -7.55 1.87
CA PHE A 59 2.59 -6.33 1.14
C PHE A 59 4.12 -6.12 1.06
N PRO A 60 4.90 -6.36 2.13
CA PRO A 60 6.35 -6.26 2.10
C PRO A 60 7.02 -7.18 1.07
N LEU A 61 6.49 -8.39 0.84
CA LEU A 61 7.02 -9.30 -0.17
C LEU A 61 6.87 -8.74 -1.58
N PHE A 62 5.70 -8.19 -1.91
CA PHE A 62 5.47 -7.57 -3.22
C PHE A 62 6.46 -6.41 -3.45
N ILE A 63 6.67 -5.57 -2.43
CA ILE A 63 7.58 -4.42 -2.54
C ILE A 63 9.04 -4.89 -2.63
N ALA A 64 9.43 -5.92 -1.89
CA ALA A 64 10.78 -6.52 -1.97
C ALA A 64 11.08 -7.17 -3.33
N LEU A 65 10.06 -7.64 -4.05
CA LEU A 65 10.19 -8.17 -5.41
C LEU A 65 10.29 -7.06 -6.47
N THR A 66 9.70 -5.90 -6.23
CA THR A 66 9.73 -4.75 -7.14
C THR A 66 10.93 -3.82 -6.90
N HIS A 67 11.51 -3.85 -5.70
CA HIS A 67 12.65 -3.03 -5.29
C HIS A 67 13.81 -3.92 -4.78
N PRO A 68 14.36 -4.83 -5.60
CA PRO A 68 15.35 -5.81 -5.14
C PRO A 68 16.68 -5.20 -4.69
N ASP A 69 16.99 -3.97 -5.13
CA ASP A 69 18.25 -3.29 -4.87
C ASP A 69 18.13 -2.12 -3.87
N ALA A 70 16.92 -1.80 -3.40
CA ALA A 70 16.71 -0.74 -2.42
C ALA A 70 17.39 -1.07 -1.09
N ASP A 71 17.91 -0.05 -0.41
CA ASP A 71 18.41 -0.26 0.94
C ASP A 71 17.27 -0.50 1.94
N ALA A 72 17.63 -0.89 3.16
CA ALA A 72 16.66 -1.25 4.18
C ALA A 72 15.73 -0.09 4.59
N ALA A 73 16.21 1.16 4.56
CA ALA A 73 15.41 2.33 4.94
C ALA A 73 14.47 2.74 3.81
N GLU A 74 14.96 2.72 2.57
CA GLU A 74 14.15 2.97 1.38
C GLU A 74 13.05 1.92 1.23
N LEU A 75 13.37 0.63 1.41
CA LEU A 75 12.38 -0.44 1.33
C LEU A 75 11.27 -0.28 2.37
N ASP A 76 11.59 0.11 3.61
CA ASP A 76 10.59 0.40 4.63
C ASP A 76 9.68 1.57 4.23
N LEU A 77 10.27 2.65 3.72
CA LEU A 77 9.55 3.86 3.36
C LEU A 77 8.59 3.61 2.20
N VAL A 78 9.08 2.99 1.13
CA VAL A 78 8.27 2.66 -0.05
C VAL A 78 7.18 1.66 0.33
N THR A 79 7.47 0.69 1.20
CA THR A 79 6.45 -0.26 1.69
C THR A 79 5.37 0.45 2.49
N ALA A 80 5.73 1.36 3.41
CA ALA A 80 4.76 2.12 4.18
C ALA A 80 3.84 2.98 3.30
N TRP A 81 4.41 3.63 2.27
CA TRP A 81 3.62 4.36 1.27
C TRP A 81 2.62 3.47 0.54
N HIS A 82 3.04 2.30 0.08
CA HIS A 82 2.13 1.38 -0.63
C HIS A 82 1.05 0.81 0.29
N VAL A 83 1.39 0.48 1.55
CA VAL A 83 0.39 0.07 2.55
C VAL A 83 -0.65 1.18 2.77
N ALA A 84 -0.23 2.44 2.87
CA ALA A 84 -1.16 3.56 2.97
C ALA A 84 -2.10 3.65 1.76
N LEU A 85 -1.56 3.47 0.55
CA LEU A 85 -2.36 3.51 -0.68
C LEU A 85 -3.35 2.34 -0.78
N TRP A 86 -2.94 1.11 -0.44
CA TRP A 86 -3.86 -0.03 -0.40
C TRP A 86 -4.94 0.13 0.66
N PHE A 87 -4.58 0.67 1.83
CA PHE A 87 -5.57 0.99 2.87
C PHE A 87 -6.61 1.98 2.35
N VAL A 88 -6.17 3.05 1.68
CA VAL A 88 -7.08 4.02 1.07
C VAL A 88 -7.93 3.38 -0.03
N ASP A 89 -7.37 2.55 -0.92
CA ASP A 89 -8.12 1.87 -1.98
C ASP A 89 -9.22 0.95 -1.42
N ASP A 90 -8.89 0.11 -0.43
CA ASP A 90 -9.84 -0.79 0.22
C ASP A 90 -10.96 -0.04 0.97
N LEU A 91 -10.70 1.19 1.45
CA LEU A 91 -11.71 2.06 2.05
C LEU A 91 -12.57 2.80 1.01
N PHE A 92 -11.94 3.32 -0.04
CA PHE A 92 -12.62 4.17 -1.03
C PHE A 92 -13.63 3.42 -1.86
N LEU A 93 -13.22 2.26 -2.36
CA LEU A 93 -14.02 1.43 -3.27
C LEU A 93 -15.40 1.13 -2.68
N PRO A 94 -15.50 0.70 -1.42
CA PRO A 94 -16.78 0.30 -0.88
C PRO A 94 -17.60 1.50 -0.37
N LEU A 95 -16.95 2.54 0.18
CA LEU A 95 -17.64 3.73 0.70
C LEU A 95 -18.37 4.51 -0.40
N TYR A 96 -17.78 4.60 -1.60
CA TYR A 96 -18.28 5.52 -2.62
C TYR A 96 -18.77 4.84 -3.91
N ARG A 97 -18.33 3.61 -4.25
CA ARG A 97 -18.85 2.96 -5.47
C ARG A 97 -20.27 2.43 -5.34
N ARG A 98 -20.70 2.01 -4.14
CA ARG A 98 -22.01 1.36 -3.98
C ARG A 98 -23.17 2.29 -4.40
N ASP A 99 -23.06 3.56 -4.03
CA ASP A 99 -24.11 4.55 -4.25
C ASP A 99 -23.74 5.61 -5.31
N HIS A 100 -22.59 5.44 -5.99
CA HIS A 100 -22.03 6.40 -6.95
C HIS A 100 -21.92 7.84 -6.39
N ASP A 101 -21.61 7.96 -5.10
CA ASP A 101 -21.51 9.24 -4.40
C ASP A 101 -20.18 9.95 -4.73
N GLN A 102 -20.16 10.62 -5.89
CA GLN A 102 -19.01 11.34 -6.39
C GLN A 102 -18.69 12.60 -5.58
N GLU A 103 -19.70 13.23 -4.96
CA GLU A 103 -19.51 14.45 -4.18
C GLU A 103 -18.74 14.14 -2.89
N SER A 104 -19.16 13.12 -2.15
CA SER A 104 -18.45 12.70 -0.93
C SER A 104 -17.06 12.15 -1.24
N ALA A 105 -16.90 11.43 -2.36
CA ALA A 105 -15.59 10.95 -2.81
C ALA A 105 -14.64 12.13 -3.11
N ALA A 106 -15.12 13.15 -3.83
CA ALA A 106 -14.33 14.35 -4.13
C ALA A 106 -13.94 15.10 -2.85
N ALA A 107 -14.88 15.32 -1.93
CA ALA A 107 -14.60 15.95 -0.64
C ALA A 107 -13.57 15.19 0.19
N GLN A 108 -13.57 13.85 0.15
CA GLN A 108 -12.57 13.04 0.83
C GLN A 108 -11.18 13.16 0.18
N VAL A 109 -11.11 13.17 -1.15
CA VAL A 109 -9.84 13.42 -1.87
C VAL A 109 -9.30 14.82 -1.54
N ASP A 110 -10.14 15.84 -1.54
CA ASP A 110 -9.73 17.21 -1.19
C ASP A 110 -9.12 17.29 0.21
N ARG A 111 -9.68 16.56 1.18
CA ARG A 111 -9.13 16.45 2.54
C ARG A 111 -7.77 15.74 2.57
N LEU A 112 -7.60 14.68 1.79
CA LEU A 112 -6.32 13.97 1.67
C LEU A 112 -5.24 14.87 1.05
N MET A 113 -5.60 15.69 0.06
CA MET A 113 -4.66 16.60 -0.60
C MET A 113 -4.09 17.68 0.33
N LEU A 114 -4.74 18.00 1.44
CA LEU A 114 -4.19 18.88 2.48
C LEU A 114 -2.89 18.34 3.11
N PHE A 115 -2.65 17.03 3.04
CA PHE A 115 -1.43 16.39 3.53
C PHE A 115 -0.33 16.26 2.46
N LEU A 116 -0.58 16.72 1.23
CA LEU A 116 0.37 16.72 0.12
C LEU A 116 0.56 18.15 -0.45
N PRO A 117 1.06 19.09 0.37
CA PRO A 117 1.28 20.48 -0.09
C PRO A 117 2.36 20.53 -1.17
N LEU A 118 2.00 21.08 -2.34
CA LEU A 118 2.92 21.21 -3.49
C LEU A 118 4.08 22.21 -3.23
N ASP A 119 3.88 23.10 -2.26
CA ASP A 119 4.81 24.14 -1.82
C ASP A 119 5.55 23.76 -0.52
N GLY A 120 5.25 22.61 0.10
CA GLY A 120 5.68 22.26 1.46
C GLY A 120 6.87 21.30 1.59
N LEU A 121 7.40 20.74 0.50
CA LEU A 121 8.53 19.81 0.54
C LEU A 121 9.74 20.36 -0.22
N PRO A 122 10.99 20.10 0.23
CA PRO A 122 12.14 20.29 -0.65
C PRO A 122 11.93 19.37 -1.87
N ARG A 123 11.72 19.97 -3.04
CA ARG A 123 11.71 19.21 -4.30
C ARG A 123 13.04 18.46 -4.38
N PRO A 124 13.07 17.20 -4.83
CA PRO A 124 14.33 16.56 -5.19
C PRO A 124 15.08 17.56 -6.08
N LEU A 125 16.31 17.91 -5.68
CA LEU A 125 17.16 18.74 -6.50
C LEU A 125 17.19 18.06 -7.87
N THR A 126 16.76 18.76 -8.91
CA THR A 126 17.11 18.39 -10.28
C THR A 126 18.60 18.04 -10.27
N PRO A 127 19.02 16.84 -10.72
CA PRO A 127 20.44 16.55 -10.80
C PRO A 127 21.11 17.69 -11.56
N ASP A 128 22.22 18.21 -11.05
CA ASP A 128 23.02 19.15 -11.83
C ASP A 128 23.37 18.48 -13.17
N PRO A 129 23.29 19.22 -14.29
CA PRO A 129 23.55 18.68 -15.63
C PRO A 129 24.96 18.08 -15.79
#